data_AF-A0A1V4KVC8-F1
#
_entry.id   AF-A0A1V4KVC8-F1
#
_cell.length_a   1.000
_cell.length_b   1.000
_cell.length_c   1.000
_cell.angle_alpha   90.00
_cell.angle_beta   90.00
_cell.angle_gamma   90.00
#
_symmetry.space_group_name_H-M   'P 1'
#
loop_
_entity.id
_entity.type
_entity.pdbx_description
1 polymer ?
#
loop_
_entity_poly.entity_id
_entity_poly.type
_entity_poly.pdbx_seq_one_letter_code
_entity_poly.pdbx_strand_id
1 'polypeptide(L)'
;MTSIGTYTNPLPSPQLQGSEAERKQPWGKETFQRELAAESLDKPTPASCCPSSQGDVASRAAPRDVLRPCGGTDRLFTMNVAVLLLLGLGLLEAEGRCFFNRTQEHCVCYNLSQESVGSIIQCLAATVLEFRGGELQRYVAFPISDLDPPTIDMLGSLVIRKIIFCDLLVPEILLARVLRFFSYTQVQELVFESCTFEGRGNWDEMARQNLPILSLHFHNVTSAPLTGREEDLSSLSSWLETLQELAVTGCRLTSLPCGIGRTFRALRSLDVAQNSLGDEGLMPTFCKGAFPQLQVLSLQRNNLTSYHGVCESLQLLPELQHLDLSQNKLLAAPSSSCQWPASLRTFNLSNTGLDEVLTPLPPSLEVLDMSCNRLHTVDTSLSSLKKLFLSQNMLQAAPSIRNYPVLDTLHLDNNSITELPWDEVKLLRQLQVVAVAGNPYNCSCAGAGALQALGGTGCLGEGWPQGYTCRSPPRYQGRLVRDVPVSVLRCDRAAVIAPVCVVLALLGVAGAVCLLRSRPGLLWPCRRA
;
A
#
# COMPACT_ATOMS: atom_id res chain seq x y z
N MET A 1 -59.32 -13.43 32.38
CA MET A 1 -58.45 -14.58 32.70
C MET A 1 -57.01 -14.09 32.49
N THR A 2 -56.36 -13.57 33.54
CA THR A 2 -55.33 -14.27 34.35
C THR A 2 -54.19 -14.78 33.46
N SER A 3 -52.91 -14.40 33.60
CA SER A 3 -52.13 -14.21 34.83
C SER A 3 -50.69 -13.76 34.47
N ILE A 4 -50.13 -12.82 35.27
CA ILE A 4 -48.79 -12.84 35.96
C ILE A 4 -47.58 -13.29 35.09
N GLY A 5 -46.51 -12.52 34.83
CA GLY A 5 -45.71 -11.65 35.69
C GLY A 5 -44.39 -12.35 36.07
N THR A 6 -43.22 -11.80 35.70
CA THR A 6 -42.01 -11.77 36.55
C THR A 6 -40.84 -11.02 35.90
N TYR A 7 -40.38 -10.02 36.64
CA TYR A 7 -39.09 -9.36 36.54
C TYR A 7 -37.96 -10.30 37.00
N THR A 8 -36.80 -10.26 36.34
CA THR A 8 -35.50 -10.40 37.01
C THR A 8 -34.46 -9.50 36.33
N ASN A 9 -33.77 -8.71 37.14
CA ASN A 9 -32.67 -7.81 36.77
C ASN A 9 -31.30 -8.53 36.99
N PRO A 10 -30.18 -7.97 36.48
CA PRO A 10 -28.95 -8.68 36.12
C PRO A 10 -27.87 -8.64 37.22
N LEU A 11 -26.89 -9.56 37.14
CA LEU A 11 -25.63 -9.58 37.93
C LEU A 11 -24.59 -10.45 37.19
N PRO A 12 -23.27 -10.32 37.42
CA PRO A 12 -22.42 -9.15 37.19
C PRO A 12 -21.18 -9.48 36.34
N SER A 13 -20.49 -8.44 35.87
CA SER A 13 -19.16 -8.50 35.25
C SER A 13 -18.08 -8.96 36.23
N PRO A 14 -17.03 -9.66 35.78
CA PRO A 14 -15.73 -9.63 36.44
C PRO A 14 -14.77 -8.66 35.74
N GLN A 15 -14.30 -7.67 36.49
CA GLN A 15 -13.08 -6.94 36.18
C GLN A 15 -11.86 -7.78 36.62
N LEU A 16 -10.84 -7.86 35.76
CA LEU A 16 -9.43 -8.12 36.09
C LEU A 16 -8.62 -7.41 34.98
N GLN A 17 -8.17 -6.18 35.23
CA GLN A 17 -6.80 -5.81 35.63
C GLN A 17 -5.69 -6.16 34.62
N GLY A 18 -5.24 -5.09 33.96
CA GLY A 18 -3.89 -4.77 33.47
C GLY A 18 -2.85 -5.87 33.26
N SER A 19 -2.35 -5.93 32.02
CA SER A 19 -0.91 -6.06 31.78
C SER A 19 -0.49 -5.15 30.63
N GLU A 20 0.46 -4.27 30.92
CA GLU A 20 1.25 -3.53 29.94
C GLU A 20 2.24 -4.48 29.22
N ALA A 21 2.65 -4.07 28.02
CA ALA A 21 3.77 -4.55 27.22
C ALA A 21 3.56 -5.81 26.36
N GLU A 22 3.27 -5.60 25.08
CA GLU A 22 4.28 -5.84 24.03
C GLU A 22 3.91 -5.06 22.76
N ARG A 23 4.77 -4.11 22.39
CA ARG A 23 4.75 -3.38 21.13
C ARG A 23 5.09 -4.38 20.00
N LYS A 24 4.07 -4.94 19.35
CA LYS A 24 4.22 -5.60 18.04
C LYS A 24 3.69 -4.63 16.99
N GLN A 25 4.60 -4.07 16.20
CA GLN A 25 4.27 -3.30 15.01
C GLN A 25 3.45 -4.18 14.06
N PRO A 26 2.21 -3.81 13.69
CA PRO A 26 1.56 -4.39 12.53
C PRO A 26 2.36 -3.95 11.29
N TRP A 27 2.77 -4.90 10.45
CA TRP A 27 3.21 -4.59 9.08
C TRP A 27 2.00 -4.01 8.34
N GLY A 28 1.89 -2.68 8.36
CA GLY A 28 0.75 -1.94 7.86
C GLY A 28 0.86 -1.64 6.36
N LYS A 29 -0.31 -1.37 5.77
CA LYS A 29 -0.60 -0.70 4.48
C LYS A 29 0.54 0.04 3.76
N GLU A 30 1.42 0.73 4.50
CA GLU A 30 2.56 1.45 3.92
C GLU A 30 3.52 0.54 3.14
N THR A 31 3.65 -0.73 3.52
CA THR A 31 4.59 -1.66 2.86
C THR A 31 4.10 -2.04 1.46
N PHE A 32 2.79 -2.28 1.30
CA PHE A 32 2.16 -2.58 0.00
C PHE A 32 2.19 -1.35 -0.93
N GLN A 33 1.92 -0.16 -0.41
CA GLN A 33 2.04 1.08 -1.19
C GLN A 33 3.49 1.47 -1.50
N ARG A 34 4.46 1.19 -0.60
CA ARG A 34 5.89 1.43 -0.86
C ARG A 34 6.46 0.46 -1.88
N GLU A 35 6.04 -0.80 -1.88
CA GLU A 35 6.43 -1.76 -2.94
C GLU A 35 5.82 -1.41 -4.30
N LEU A 36 4.59 -0.87 -4.33
CA LEU A 36 3.96 -0.34 -5.55
C LEU A 36 4.63 0.96 -6.04
N ALA A 37 5.04 1.86 -5.13
CA ALA A 37 5.76 3.09 -5.48
C ALA A 37 7.20 2.84 -5.93
N ALA A 38 7.80 1.70 -5.54
CA ALA A 38 9.13 1.31 -5.98
C ALA A 38 9.19 0.75 -7.41
N GLU A 39 8.04 0.46 -8.05
CA GLU A 39 7.97 -0.02 -9.44
C GLU A 39 7.91 1.11 -10.49
N SER A 40 8.06 2.39 -10.10
CA SER A 40 8.03 3.55 -11.01
C SER A 40 9.31 4.39 -11.10
N LEU A 41 10.44 3.96 -10.52
CA LEU A 41 11.73 4.65 -10.67
C LEU A 41 12.81 3.77 -11.29
N ASP A 42 13.42 4.32 -12.34
CA ASP A 42 14.56 3.78 -13.07
C ASP A 42 15.71 3.27 -12.18
N LYS A 43 16.33 2.19 -12.66
CA LYS A 43 17.56 1.57 -12.14
C LYS A 43 18.64 2.60 -11.76
N PRO A 44 19.30 2.45 -10.60
CA PRO A 44 20.67 2.94 -10.45
C PRO A 44 21.66 1.82 -10.78
N THR A 45 22.54 2.07 -11.74
CA THR A 45 23.78 1.33 -11.96
C THR A 45 24.79 1.61 -10.84
N PRO A 46 25.74 0.69 -10.57
CA PRO A 46 26.54 0.70 -9.34
C PRO A 46 27.69 1.71 -9.42
N ALA A 47 27.75 2.61 -8.44
CA ALA A 47 28.91 3.48 -8.21
C ALA A 47 30.04 2.69 -7.52
N SER A 48 31.21 2.77 -8.13
CA SER A 48 32.48 2.21 -7.71
C SER A 48 33.04 2.90 -6.46
N CYS A 49 33.64 2.09 -5.59
CA CYS A 49 34.42 2.52 -4.43
C CYS A 49 35.70 3.26 -4.85
N CYS A 50 36.08 4.31 -4.11
CA CYS A 50 37.48 4.69 -3.89
C CYS A 50 37.66 5.34 -2.49
N PRO A 51 38.81 5.13 -1.81
CA PRO A 51 39.03 5.52 -0.42
C PRO A 51 39.79 6.85 -0.26
N SER A 52 39.84 7.31 0.99
CA SER A 52 40.48 8.51 1.53
C SER A 52 42.01 8.39 1.74
N SER A 53 42.74 9.50 1.62
CA SER A 53 43.97 9.92 2.35
C SER A 53 44.48 11.26 1.77
N GLN A 54 44.56 12.38 2.53
CA GLN A 54 45.64 12.89 3.42
C GLN A 54 46.83 13.62 2.74
N GLY A 55 47.13 14.85 3.26
CA GLY A 55 48.37 15.65 3.11
C GLY A 55 48.43 16.57 1.87
N ASP A 56 48.93 17.81 1.87
CA ASP A 56 49.64 18.64 2.85
C ASP A 56 49.65 20.14 2.39
N VAL A 57 49.69 21.02 3.38
CA VAL A 57 50.35 22.34 3.52
C VAL A 57 50.96 23.06 2.29
N ALA A 58 50.59 24.34 2.05
CA ALA A 58 51.50 25.51 2.10
C ALA A 58 50.92 26.83 1.52
N SER A 59 50.71 27.81 2.42
CA SER A 59 50.98 29.26 2.35
C SER A 59 51.31 29.98 1.02
N ARG A 60 50.62 31.12 0.78
CA ARG A 60 51.16 32.50 0.57
C ARG A 60 50.02 33.43 0.10
N ALA A 61 49.60 34.40 0.92
CA ALA A 61 50.10 35.79 1.00
C ALA A 61 49.25 36.77 0.15
N ALA A 62 48.58 37.69 0.84
CA ALA A 62 47.91 38.87 0.30
C ALA A 62 48.91 39.92 -0.23
N PRO A 63 48.41 40.98 -0.88
CA PRO A 63 48.37 42.23 -0.12
C PRO A 63 47.05 43.02 -0.25
N ARG A 64 46.87 43.88 0.76
CA ARG A 64 45.85 44.92 0.91
C ARG A 64 46.15 46.09 -0.03
N ASP A 65 45.11 46.72 -0.54
CA ASP A 65 45.10 48.16 -0.75
C ASP A 65 43.77 48.76 -0.25
N VAL A 66 43.92 49.87 0.45
CA VAL A 66 42.91 50.63 1.18
C VAL A 66 42.60 51.87 0.36
N LEU A 67 41.33 52.14 0.06
CA LEU A 67 40.76 53.48 -0.15
C LEU A 67 39.23 53.41 0.03
N ARG A 68 38.71 54.05 1.09
CA ARG A 68 37.31 54.48 1.29
C ARG A 68 37.20 55.96 0.81
N PRO A 69 36.02 56.61 0.81
CA PRO A 69 34.66 56.17 0.48
C PRO A 69 33.99 57.15 -0.54
N CYS A 70 33.03 56.69 -1.33
CA CYS A 70 32.00 57.57 -1.90
C CYS A 70 30.63 56.98 -1.57
N GLY A 71 29.78 57.83 -0.99
CA GLY A 71 28.40 57.52 -0.66
C GLY A 71 27.58 57.18 -1.91
N GLY A 72 26.62 56.30 -1.69
CA GLY A 72 25.66 55.84 -2.68
C GLY A 72 24.62 55.00 -1.96
N THR A 73 23.70 55.68 -1.29
CA THR A 73 22.37 55.16 -0.98
C THR A 73 21.81 54.48 -2.22
N ASP A 74 21.53 53.18 -2.15
CA ASP A 74 20.40 52.50 -2.83
C ASP A 74 20.50 50.98 -2.63
N ARG A 75 20.10 50.54 -1.43
CA ARG A 75 19.69 49.16 -1.14
C ARG A 75 18.32 49.13 -0.46
N LEU A 76 17.40 49.98 -0.94
CA LEU A 76 16.04 50.08 -0.40
C LEU A 76 14.91 50.06 -1.44
N PHE A 77 15.19 49.76 -2.71
CA PHE A 77 14.19 49.79 -3.77
C PHE A 77 14.02 48.43 -4.47
N THR A 78 13.59 47.41 -3.73
CA THR A 78 12.93 46.20 -4.27
C THR A 78 11.85 45.67 -3.31
N MET A 79 11.12 46.57 -2.65
CA MET A 79 9.93 46.26 -1.83
C MET A 79 8.73 47.12 -2.26
N ASN A 80 8.30 47.07 -3.53
CA ASN A 80 7.21 47.97 -3.98
C ASN A 80 6.28 47.46 -5.09
N VAL A 81 5.93 46.16 -5.12
CA VAL A 81 4.76 45.70 -5.91
C VAL A 81 3.82 44.84 -5.08
N ALA A 82 4.35 43.89 -4.31
CA ALA A 82 3.55 43.07 -3.37
C ALA A 82 2.89 43.89 -2.24
N VAL A 83 3.52 45.01 -1.84
CA VAL A 83 2.98 45.94 -0.82
C VAL A 83 1.86 46.82 -1.40
N LEU A 84 1.88 47.12 -2.70
CA LEU A 84 0.85 47.90 -3.38
C LEU A 84 -0.43 47.08 -3.63
N LEU A 85 -0.31 45.78 -3.90
CA LEU A 85 -1.44 44.85 -4.00
C LEU A 85 -2.17 44.65 -2.66
N LEU A 86 -1.47 44.73 -1.52
CA LEU A 86 -2.07 44.63 -0.18
C LEU A 86 -2.60 45.97 0.35
N LEU A 87 -1.99 47.09 -0.02
CA LEU A 87 -2.48 48.43 0.32
C LEU A 87 -3.80 48.77 -0.39
N GLY A 88 -4.09 48.18 -1.56
CA GLY A 88 -5.37 48.32 -2.25
C GLY A 88 -6.55 47.64 -1.56
N LEU A 89 -6.30 46.74 -0.59
CA LEU A 89 -7.33 45.95 0.10
C LEU A 89 -7.51 46.29 1.60
N GLY A 90 -6.84 47.35 2.09
CA GLY A 90 -7.11 47.91 3.42
C GLY A 90 -6.74 47.00 4.60
N LEU A 91 -5.59 46.33 4.54
CA LEU A 91 -5.19 45.28 5.49
C LEU A 91 -3.93 45.65 6.27
N LEU A 92 -4.08 46.36 7.39
CA LEU A 92 -2.99 46.73 8.30
C LEU A 92 -3.45 46.61 9.76
N GLU A 93 -3.21 45.44 10.35
CA GLU A 93 -2.95 45.13 11.78
C GLU A 93 -3.01 43.59 11.90
N ALA A 94 -1.95 42.91 12.39
CA ALA A 94 -1.70 41.48 12.08
C ALA A 94 -1.32 40.57 13.26
N GLU A 95 -2.05 39.45 13.43
CA GLU A 95 -1.71 38.37 14.39
C GLU A 95 -1.48 36.97 13.75
N GLY A 96 -1.74 36.78 12.45
CA GLY A 96 -1.49 35.49 11.74
C GLY A 96 -0.02 35.26 11.35
N ARG A 97 0.44 33.99 11.34
CA ARG A 97 1.84 33.65 11.00
C ARG A 97 1.92 32.43 10.06
N CYS A 98 2.62 32.61 8.95
CA CYS A 98 3.07 31.53 8.06
C CYS A 98 4.51 31.12 8.41
N PHE A 99 4.81 29.83 8.31
CA PHE A 99 6.12 29.28 8.68
C PHE A 99 6.60 28.26 7.65
N PHE A 100 7.90 28.30 7.34
CA PHE A 100 8.54 27.23 6.57
C PHE A 100 8.85 26.02 7.46
N ASN A 101 8.71 24.85 6.86
CA ASN A 101 9.34 23.64 7.34
C ASN A 101 10.88 23.75 7.20
N ARG A 102 11.62 22.88 7.89
CA ARG A 102 13.10 22.86 7.94
C ARG A 102 13.77 22.80 6.57
N THR A 103 13.10 22.24 5.56
CA THR A 103 13.61 22.11 4.18
C THR A 103 13.33 23.33 3.30
N GLN A 104 12.56 24.32 3.78
CA GLN A 104 12.08 25.49 3.01
C GLN A 104 11.21 25.17 1.78
N GLU A 105 10.83 23.92 1.55
CA GLU A 105 9.95 23.53 0.43
C GLU A 105 8.46 23.59 0.80
N HIS A 106 8.14 23.39 2.07
CA HIS A 106 6.78 23.37 2.58
C HIS A 106 6.55 24.56 3.50
N CYS A 107 5.54 25.38 3.22
CA CYS A 107 5.08 26.44 4.12
C CYS A 107 3.67 26.17 4.63
N VAL A 108 3.46 26.38 5.93
CA VAL A 108 2.18 26.25 6.62
C VAL A 108 1.72 27.61 7.15
N CYS A 109 0.49 27.98 6.82
CA CYS A 109 -0.17 29.21 7.24
C CYS A 109 -1.37 28.87 8.14
N TYR A 110 -1.38 29.40 9.37
CA TYR A 110 -2.45 29.17 10.34
C TYR A 110 -3.40 30.37 10.44
N ASN A 111 -4.68 30.06 10.66
CA ASN A 111 -5.74 31.03 10.98
C ASN A 111 -5.85 32.11 9.90
N LEU A 112 -6.27 31.70 8.70
CA LEU A 112 -6.48 32.60 7.57
C LEU A 112 -7.53 33.67 7.93
N SER A 113 -7.04 34.84 8.29
CA SER A 113 -7.82 36.06 8.50
C SER A 113 -7.38 37.13 7.51
N GLN A 114 -8.15 38.22 7.42
CA GLN A 114 -7.83 39.35 6.53
C GLN A 114 -6.41 39.88 6.83
N GLU A 115 -6.02 39.75 8.08
CA GLU A 115 -4.79 40.20 8.70
C GLU A 115 -3.57 39.27 8.41
N SER A 116 -3.79 38.06 7.92
CA SER A 116 -2.75 37.05 7.68
C SER A 116 -2.05 37.17 6.31
N VAL A 117 -2.65 37.91 5.37
CA VAL A 117 -2.27 37.90 3.94
C VAL A 117 -0.85 38.45 3.71
N GLY A 118 -0.38 39.40 4.53
CA GLY A 118 0.99 39.91 4.45
C GLY A 118 2.07 38.86 4.75
N SER A 119 1.76 37.86 5.60
CA SER A 119 2.69 36.78 5.93
C SER A 119 2.78 35.70 4.86
N ILE A 120 1.77 35.61 3.97
CA ILE A 120 1.75 34.66 2.84
C ILE A 120 2.87 34.97 1.83
N ILE A 121 3.25 36.24 1.69
CA ILE A 121 4.34 36.67 0.79
C ILE A 121 5.64 35.91 1.07
N GLN A 122 5.92 35.63 2.36
CA GLN A 122 7.12 34.92 2.76
C GLN A 122 7.14 33.49 2.18
N CYS A 123 5.96 32.92 1.91
CA CYS A 123 5.79 31.55 1.45
C CYS A 123 5.66 31.38 -0.06
N LEU A 124 5.79 32.46 -0.84
CA LEU A 124 5.73 32.39 -2.31
C LEU A 124 6.87 31.58 -2.94
N ALA A 125 7.97 31.36 -2.20
CA ALA A 125 9.08 30.52 -2.62
C ALA A 125 8.86 29.02 -2.32
N ALA A 126 7.80 28.65 -1.61
CA ALA A 126 7.51 27.26 -1.28
C ALA A 126 6.98 26.50 -2.51
N THR A 127 7.27 25.20 -2.59
CA THR A 127 6.68 24.29 -3.59
C THR A 127 5.35 23.72 -3.10
N VAL A 128 5.19 23.58 -1.77
CA VAL A 128 3.95 23.14 -1.11
C VAL A 128 3.47 24.24 -0.17
N LEU A 129 2.20 24.63 -0.32
CA LEU A 129 1.55 25.62 0.54
C LEU A 129 0.36 25.01 1.26
N GLU A 130 0.36 25.08 2.58
CA GLU A 130 -0.68 24.50 3.43
C GLU A 130 -1.38 25.59 4.23
N PHE A 131 -2.71 25.60 4.16
CA PHE A 131 -3.57 26.54 4.85
C PHE A 131 -4.39 25.80 5.90
N ARG A 132 -4.23 26.16 7.18
CA ARG A 132 -4.92 25.54 8.31
C ARG A 132 -5.84 26.53 9.01
N GLY A 133 -7.13 26.22 9.00
CA GLY A 133 -8.16 26.99 9.69
C GLY A 133 -8.34 28.42 9.16
N GLY A 134 -9.44 29.04 9.57
CA GLY A 134 -9.84 30.38 9.12
C GLY A 134 -11.32 30.44 8.72
N GLU A 135 -11.85 31.66 8.64
CA GLU A 135 -13.26 31.91 8.34
C GLU A 135 -13.41 32.48 6.92
N LEU A 136 -13.37 31.60 5.90
CA LEU A 136 -13.50 32.03 4.50
C LEU A 136 -14.87 32.67 4.19
N GLN A 137 -15.88 32.43 5.04
CA GLN A 137 -17.21 33.05 4.93
C GLN A 137 -17.18 34.58 4.89
N ARG A 138 -16.21 35.21 5.57
CA ARG A 138 -16.09 36.69 5.58
C ARG A 138 -15.77 37.28 4.21
N TYR A 139 -15.24 36.47 3.31
CA TYR A 139 -14.82 36.90 1.97
C TYR A 139 -15.88 36.68 0.91
N VAL A 140 -17.05 36.11 1.23
CA VAL A 140 -18.11 35.80 0.24
C VAL A 140 -18.56 37.05 -0.53
N ALA A 141 -18.61 38.20 0.16
CA ALA A 141 -18.97 39.49 -0.42
C ALA A 141 -17.80 40.21 -1.11
N PHE A 142 -16.59 39.64 -1.07
CA PHE A 142 -15.41 40.28 -1.64
C PHE A 142 -15.51 40.26 -3.18
N PRO A 143 -15.44 41.43 -3.83
CA PRO A 143 -15.48 41.49 -5.28
C PRO A 143 -14.18 40.91 -5.83
N ILE A 144 -14.28 39.75 -6.46
CA ILE A 144 -13.17 39.12 -7.16
C ILE A 144 -13.18 39.68 -8.59
N SER A 145 -12.40 40.73 -8.82
CA SER A 145 -12.21 41.31 -10.17
C SER A 145 -11.21 40.50 -10.99
N ASP A 146 -11.21 40.73 -12.31
CA ASP A 146 -10.19 40.17 -13.18
C ASP A 146 -8.81 40.73 -12.81
N LEU A 147 -7.79 39.88 -12.93
CA LEU A 147 -6.42 40.25 -12.62
C LEU A 147 -5.83 41.06 -13.75
N ASP A 148 -5.06 42.08 -13.40
CA ASP A 148 -4.27 42.83 -14.35
C ASP A 148 -3.08 41.99 -14.87
N PRO A 149 -2.62 42.23 -16.11
CA PRO A 149 -1.53 41.46 -16.73
C PRO A 149 -0.27 41.23 -15.87
N PRO A 150 0.28 42.23 -15.15
CA PRO A 150 1.49 41.97 -14.36
C PRO A 150 1.23 41.08 -13.14
N THR A 151 0.01 41.07 -12.60
CA THR A 151 -0.37 40.12 -11.54
C THR A 151 -0.47 38.70 -12.09
N ILE A 152 -0.96 38.53 -13.32
CA ILE A 152 -0.97 37.24 -14.01
C ILE A 152 0.46 36.72 -14.24
N ASP A 153 1.37 37.58 -14.72
CA ASP A 153 2.77 37.21 -14.93
C ASP A 153 3.46 36.82 -13.60
N MET A 154 3.16 37.55 -12.52
CA MET A 154 3.63 37.20 -11.18
C MET A 154 3.12 35.83 -10.74
N LEU A 155 1.82 35.55 -10.87
CA LEU A 155 1.24 34.24 -10.51
C LEU A 155 1.86 33.10 -11.33
N GLY A 156 2.13 33.33 -12.61
CA GLY A 156 2.79 32.36 -13.50
C GLY A 156 4.24 32.08 -13.12
N SER A 157 4.91 33.03 -12.45
CA SER A 157 6.30 32.87 -11.98
C SER A 157 6.44 32.11 -10.65
N LEU A 158 5.33 31.86 -9.95
CA LEU A 158 5.34 31.14 -8.68
C LEU A 158 5.71 29.66 -8.89
N VAL A 159 6.50 29.12 -7.97
CA VAL A 159 6.99 27.72 -8.00
C VAL A 159 6.07 26.74 -7.27
N ILE A 160 4.95 27.21 -6.74
CA ILE A 160 3.99 26.40 -5.98
C ILE A 160 3.38 25.33 -6.90
N ARG A 161 3.50 24.06 -6.51
CA ARG A 161 2.97 22.89 -7.22
C ARG A 161 1.79 22.25 -6.50
N LYS A 162 1.75 22.33 -5.17
CA LYS A 162 0.75 21.69 -4.33
C LYS A 162 0.16 22.67 -3.32
N ILE A 163 -1.16 22.69 -3.21
CA ILE A 163 -1.86 23.45 -2.18
C ILE A 163 -2.74 22.53 -1.35
N ILE A 164 -2.64 22.67 -0.03
CA ILE A 164 -3.38 21.89 0.95
C ILE A 164 -4.26 22.83 1.77
N PHE A 165 -5.54 22.52 1.88
CA PHE A 165 -6.51 23.22 2.70
C PHE A 165 -6.96 22.28 3.81
N CYS A 166 -6.71 22.63 5.07
CA CYS A 166 -7.05 21.83 6.24
C CYS A 166 -7.99 22.57 7.18
N ASP A 167 -8.99 21.85 7.71
CA ASP A 167 -9.88 22.34 8.78
C ASP A 167 -10.59 23.66 8.42
N LEU A 168 -10.99 23.80 7.15
CA LEU A 168 -11.61 25.01 6.62
C LEU A 168 -13.10 24.83 6.34
N LEU A 169 -13.85 25.89 6.64
CA LEU A 169 -15.21 26.05 6.17
C LEU A 169 -15.17 26.79 4.84
N VAL A 170 -15.50 26.10 3.74
CA VAL A 170 -15.33 26.56 2.36
C VAL A 170 -16.71 26.87 1.76
N PRO A 171 -17.08 28.17 1.63
CA PRO A 171 -18.25 28.55 0.84
C PRO A 171 -18.00 28.19 -0.62
N GLU A 172 -18.83 27.33 -1.21
CA GLU A 172 -18.62 26.86 -2.59
C GLU A 172 -18.63 28.00 -3.62
N ILE A 173 -19.39 29.07 -3.36
CA ILE A 173 -19.44 30.27 -4.19
C ILE A 173 -18.08 30.98 -4.29
N LEU A 174 -17.27 30.90 -3.23
CA LEU A 174 -15.91 31.41 -3.24
C LEU A 174 -14.97 30.46 -3.96
N LEU A 175 -15.11 29.16 -3.74
CA LEU A 175 -14.27 28.18 -4.39
C LEU A 175 -14.33 28.30 -5.92
N ALA A 176 -15.54 28.43 -6.48
CA ALA A 176 -15.73 28.57 -7.93
C ALA A 176 -14.96 29.78 -8.50
N ARG A 177 -15.00 30.91 -7.81
CA ARG A 177 -14.30 32.14 -8.23
C ARG A 177 -12.79 32.06 -8.00
N VAL A 178 -12.34 31.43 -6.92
CA VAL A 178 -10.92 31.31 -6.61
C VAL A 178 -10.23 30.31 -7.54
N LEU A 179 -10.91 29.22 -7.90
CA LEU A 179 -10.34 28.19 -8.76
C LEU A 179 -9.91 28.72 -10.12
N ARG A 180 -10.61 29.72 -10.66
CA ARG A 180 -10.26 30.37 -11.94
C ARG A 180 -8.84 30.94 -11.93
N PHE A 181 -8.34 31.39 -10.77
CA PHE A 181 -7.01 31.97 -10.67
C PHE A 181 -5.90 30.94 -10.81
N PHE A 182 -6.18 29.66 -10.51
CA PHE A 182 -5.18 28.62 -10.73
C PHE A 182 -4.86 28.40 -12.21
N SER A 183 -5.71 28.87 -13.14
CA SER A 183 -5.39 28.87 -14.58
C SER A 183 -4.13 29.67 -14.92
N TYR A 184 -3.77 30.65 -14.08
CA TYR A 184 -2.58 31.48 -14.23
C TYR A 184 -1.39 30.97 -13.41
N THR A 185 -1.53 29.84 -12.71
CA THR A 185 -0.50 29.31 -11.81
C THR A 185 0.12 28.02 -12.35
N GLN A 186 1.07 27.47 -11.61
CA GLN A 186 1.75 26.21 -11.91
C GLN A 186 1.31 25.05 -11.00
N VAL A 187 0.20 25.24 -10.27
CA VAL A 187 -0.34 24.28 -9.29
C VAL A 187 -0.91 23.06 -10.02
N GLN A 188 -0.42 21.89 -9.64
CA GLN A 188 -0.82 20.60 -10.22
C GLN A 188 -1.65 19.75 -9.26
N GLU A 189 -1.52 19.99 -7.95
CA GLU A 189 -2.18 19.20 -6.91
C GLU A 189 -2.95 20.10 -5.93
N LEU A 190 -4.22 19.77 -5.71
CA LEU A 190 -5.07 20.39 -4.69
C LEU A 190 -5.55 19.34 -3.69
N VAL A 191 -5.40 19.64 -2.40
CA VAL A 191 -5.81 18.75 -1.30
C VAL A 191 -6.75 19.51 -0.36
N PHE A 192 -7.87 18.87 0.00
CA PHE A 192 -8.80 19.33 1.03
C PHE A 192 -8.88 18.27 2.13
N GLU A 193 -8.50 18.63 3.35
CA GLU A 193 -8.45 17.74 4.51
C GLU A 193 -9.35 18.27 5.62
N SER A 194 -10.32 17.48 6.07
CA SER A 194 -11.25 17.85 7.13
C SER A 194 -11.99 19.17 6.87
N CYS A 195 -12.24 19.49 5.60
CA CYS A 195 -12.97 20.69 5.19
C CYS A 195 -14.49 20.47 5.13
N THR A 196 -15.24 21.53 5.33
CA THR A 196 -16.71 21.56 5.21
C THR A 196 -17.10 22.51 4.09
N PHE A 197 -17.76 21.99 3.06
CA PHE A 197 -18.28 22.78 1.94
C PHE A 197 -19.71 23.20 2.21
N GLU A 198 -19.96 24.52 2.19
CA GLU A 198 -21.27 25.11 2.45
C GLU A 198 -21.84 25.86 1.24
N GLY A 199 -23.16 25.80 1.12
CA GLY A 199 -23.92 26.46 0.06
C GLY A 199 -23.88 25.70 -1.26
N ARG A 200 -24.17 26.43 -2.34
CA ARG A 200 -24.04 25.94 -3.72
C ARG A 200 -23.24 26.98 -4.51
N GLY A 201 -22.18 26.52 -5.17
CA GLY A 201 -21.37 27.38 -6.04
C GLY A 201 -22.10 27.74 -7.34
N ASN A 202 -21.79 28.91 -7.90
CA ASN A 202 -22.04 29.18 -9.31
C ASN A 202 -20.75 28.86 -10.07
N TRP A 203 -20.80 27.83 -10.92
CA TRP A 203 -19.67 27.31 -11.67
C TRP A 203 -19.58 27.84 -13.10
N ASP A 204 -20.47 28.73 -13.53
CA ASP A 204 -20.53 29.25 -14.90
C ASP A 204 -19.22 29.90 -15.36
N GLU A 205 -18.50 30.57 -14.45
CA GLU A 205 -17.21 31.20 -14.73
C GLU A 205 -16.10 30.17 -15.04
N MET A 206 -16.27 28.93 -14.58
CA MET A 206 -15.36 27.82 -14.87
C MET A 206 -15.65 27.16 -16.22
N ALA A 207 -16.74 27.53 -16.90
CA ALA A 207 -17.08 26.96 -18.19
C ALA A 207 -15.96 27.21 -19.22
N ARG A 208 -15.44 26.13 -19.79
CA ARG A 208 -14.32 26.11 -20.76
C ARG A 208 -12.94 26.48 -20.19
N GLN A 209 -12.81 26.58 -18.88
CA GLN A 209 -11.50 26.78 -18.25
C GLN A 209 -10.80 25.43 -18.10
N ASN A 210 -9.52 25.41 -18.49
CA ASN A 210 -8.63 24.28 -18.20
C ASN A 210 -7.66 24.72 -17.12
N LEU A 211 -7.74 24.08 -15.96
CA LEU A 211 -6.78 24.30 -14.89
C LEU A 211 -5.56 23.38 -15.08
N PRO A 212 -4.36 23.83 -14.68
CA PRO A 212 -3.16 22.99 -14.66
C PRO A 212 -3.22 21.87 -13.60
N ILE A 213 -4.28 21.83 -12.78
CA ILE A 213 -4.47 20.88 -11.70
C ILE A 213 -4.86 19.52 -12.28
N LEU A 214 -3.97 18.55 -12.10
CA LEU A 214 -4.13 17.17 -12.59
C LEU A 214 -4.51 16.21 -11.46
N SER A 215 -4.27 16.59 -10.20
CA SER A 215 -4.51 15.74 -9.03
C SER A 215 -5.35 16.48 -7.98
N LEU A 216 -6.43 15.84 -7.53
CA LEU A 216 -7.41 16.42 -6.62
C LEU A 216 -7.76 15.43 -5.51
N HIS A 217 -7.55 15.84 -4.27
CA HIS A 217 -7.75 14.99 -3.09
C HIS A 217 -8.73 15.63 -2.11
N PHE A 218 -9.71 14.85 -1.68
CA PHE A 218 -10.63 15.17 -0.60
C PHE A 218 -10.52 14.09 0.47
N HIS A 219 -10.15 14.48 1.68
CA HIS A 219 -9.98 13.61 2.84
C HIS A 219 -10.87 14.09 3.97
N ASN A 220 -11.80 13.23 4.42
CA ASN A 220 -12.73 13.54 5.52
C ASN A 220 -13.51 14.85 5.29
N VAL A 221 -13.91 15.07 4.04
CA VAL A 221 -14.62 16.27 3.63
C VAL A 221 -16.12 16.08 3.80
N THR A 222 -16.80 17.12 4.27
CA THR A 222 -18.26 17.16 4.32
C THR A 222 -18.79 18.14 3.28
N SER A 223 -19.78 17.72 2.51
CA SER A 223 -20.48 18.58 1.55
C SER A 223 -21.97 18.20 1.53
N ALA A 224 -22.80 19.07 0.95
CA ALA A 224 -24.15 18.65 0.58
C ALA A 224 -24.09 17.52 -0.47
N PRO A 225 -25.14 16.68 -0.58
CA PRO A 225 -25.18 15.60 -1.56
C PRO A 225 -24.95 16.07 -3.01
N LEU A 226 -24.26 15.25 -3.80
CA LEU A 226 -23.98 15.53 -5.21
C LEU A 226 -25.18 15.29 -6.15
N THR A 227 -26.23 14.62 -5.67
CA THR A 227 -27.45 14.35 -6.44
C THR A 227 -28.15 15.65 -6.83
N GLY A 228 -28.43 15.87 -8.12
CA GLY A 228 -29.06 17.09 -8.62
C GLY A 228 -28.09 18.24 -8.92
N ARG A 229 -26.77 17.96 -8.97
CA ARG A 229 -25.71 18.93 -9.30
C ARG A 229 -25.11 18.71 -10.69
N GLU A 230 -25.88 18.16 -11.62
CA GLU A 230 -25.42 17.84 -12.97
C GLU A 230 -24.98 19.10 -13.75
N GLU A 231 -25.66 20.22 -13.54
CA GLU A 231 -25.28 21.51 -14.14
C GLU A 231 -23.90 21.98 -13.66
N ASP A 232 -23.62 21.88 -12.36
CA ASP A 232 -22.33 22.24 -11.76
C ASP A 232 -21.18 21.44 -12.42
N LEU A 233 -21.40 20.13 -12.64
CA LEU A 233 -20.44 19.24 -13.29
C LEU A 233 -20.25 19.57 -14.79
N SER A 234 -21.30 20.04 -15.45
CA SER A 234 -21.23 20.42 -16.86
C SER A 234 -20.31 21.62 -17.07
N SER A 235 -20.34 22.61 -16.17
CA SER A 235 -19.47 23.78 -16.23
C SER A 235 -18.01 23.42 -15.95
N LEU A 236 -17.76 22.41 -15.10
CA LEU A 236 -16.41 21.93 -14.78
C LEU A 236 -15.85 20.92 -15.79
N SER A 237 -16.66 20.46 -16.75
CA SER A 237 -16.33 19.33 -17.65
C SER A 237 -14.97 19.47 -18.35
N SER A 238 -14.66 20.66 -18.89
CA SER A 238 -13.40 20.93 -19.60
C SER A 238 -12.17 20.64 -18.74
N TRP A 239 -12.20 21.04 -17.47
CA TRP A 239 -11.11 20.75 -16.53
C TRP A 239 -11.14 19.28 -16.10
N LEU A 240 -12.31 18.74 -15.72
CA LEU A 240 -12.44 17.35 -15.28
C LEU A 240 -12.02 16.33 -16.35
N GLU A 241 -12.14 16.67 -17.64
CA GLU A 241 -11.64 15.85 -18.75
C GLU A 241 -10.11 15.68 -18.74
N THR A 242 -9.37 16.62 -18.16
CA THR A 242 -7.89 16.62 -18.06
C THR A 242 -7.35 16.02 -16.76
N LEU A 243 -8.21 15.85 -15.75
CA LEU A 243 -7.83 15.35 -14.43
C LEU A 243 -7.31 13.91 -14.52
N GLN A 244 -6.18 13.64 -13.86
CA GLN A 244 -5.50 12.34 -13.89
C GLN A 244 -5.68 11.55 -12.60
N GLU A 245 -5.80 12.24 -11.46
CA GLU A 245 -5.94 11.60 -10.15
C GLU A 245 -7.07 12.26 -9.35
N LEU A 246 -7.91 11.41 -8.76
CA LEU A 246 -9.00 11.83 -7.90
C LEU A 246 -9.04 10.93 -6.66
N ALA A 247 -8.87 11.51 -5.48
CA ALA A 247 -9.13 10.83 -4.23
C ALA A 247 -10.31 11.50 -3.50
N VAL A 248 -11.28 10.70 -3.09
CA VAL A 248 -12.41 11.13 -2.25
C VAL A 248 -12.54 10.09 -1.15
N THR A 249 -11.92 10.32 0.00
CA THR A 249 -11.82 9.32 1.07
C THR A 249 -12.40 9.82 2.38
N GLY A 250 -13.10 8.96 3.13
CA GLY A 250 -13.69 9.36 4.41
C GLY A 250 -14.86 10.35 4.27
N CYS A 251 -15.42 10.55 3.07
CA CYS A 251 -16.47 11.53 2.80
C CYS A 251 -17.89 10.95 2.89
N ARG A 252 -18.04 9.69 3.34
CA ARG A 252 -19.32 8.95 3.42
C ARG A 252 -20.03 8.82 2.08
N LEU A 253 -19.28 8.78 0.98
CA LEU A 253 -19.81 8.62 -0.37
C LEU A 253 -20.58 7.29 -0.49
N THR A 254 -21.79 7.32 -1.03
CA THR A 254 -22.65 6.13 -1.17
C THR A 254 -22.84 5.67 -2.61
N SER A 255 -22.64 6.56 -3.59
CA SER A 255 -22.71 6.24 -5.02
C SER A 255 -21.95 7.28 -5.85
N LEU A 256 -21.55 6.89 -7.06
CA LEU A 256 -21.02 7.80 -8.08
C LEU A 256 -21.88 7.68 -9.35
N PRO A 257 -22.53 8.77 -9.80
CA PRO A 257 -23.34 8.70 -11.01
C PRO A 257 -22.49 8.36 -12.25
N CYS A 258 -22.92 7.39 -13.06
CA CYS A 258 -22.31 7.03 -14.36
C CYS A 258 -21.91 8.25 -15.22
N GLY A 259 -22.76 9.29 -15.23
CA GLY A 259 -22.54 10.51 -16.00
C GLY A 259 -21.22 11.20 -15.66
N ILE A 260 -20.85 11.23 -14.37
CA ILE A 260 -19.59 11.86 -13.94
C ILE A 260 -18.39 11.07 -14.44
N GLY A 261 -18.49 9.74 -14.47
CA GLY A 261 -17.43 8.87 -14.97
C GLY A 261 -17.14 9.07 -16.46
N ARG A 262 -18.13 9.49 -17.25
CA ARG A 262 -17.93 9.81 -18.68
C ARG A 262 -17.19 11.13 -18.91
N THR A 263 -17.22 12.03 -17.94
CA THR A 263 -16.48 13.30 -17.98
C THR A 263 -14.99 13.07 -17.76
N PHE A 264 -14.63 12.15 -16.86
CA PHE A 264 -13.25 11.83 -16.51
C PHE A 264 -12.54 10.99 -17.59
N ARG A 265 -12.09 11.64 -18.67
CA ARG A 265 -11.48 10.97 -19.82
C ARG A 265 -10.00 10.63 -19.66
N ALA A 266 -9.26 11.44 -18.89
CA ALA A 266 -7.83 11.25 -18.63
C ALA A 266 -7.51 10.64 -17.26
N LEU A 267 -8.53 10.30 -16.46
CA LEU A 267 -8.37 9.83 -15.09
C LEU A 267 -7.73 8.44 -15.08
N ARG A 268 -6.58 8.33 -14.40
CA ARG A 268 -5.77 7.12 -14.24
C ARG A 268 -5.90 6.51 -12.86
N SER A 269 -6.08 7.34 -11.83
CA SER A 269 -6.21 6.89 -10.44
C SER A 269 -7.50 7.42 -9.83
N LEU A 270 -8.32 6.52 -9.29
CA LEU A 270 -9.51 6.82 -8.52
C LEU A 270 -9.43 6.12 -7.16
N ASP A 271 -9.29 6.91 -6.09
CA ASP A 271 -9.33 6.40 -4.72
C ASP A 271 -10.61 6.86 -4.03
N VAL A 272 -11.51 5.92 -3.75
CA VAL A 272 -12.74 6.15 -3.00
C VAL A 272 -12.77 5.30 -1.73
N ALA A 273 -11.60 5.06 -1.14
CA ALA A 273 -11.46 4.31 0.09
C ALA A 273 -12.15 4.97 1.29
N GLN A 274 -12.48 4.15 2.29
CA GLN A 274 -13.04 4.59 3.57
C GLN A 274 -14.36 5.36 3.42
N ASN A 275 -15.19 4.97 2.46
CA ASN A 275 -16.53 5.53 2.25
C ASN A 275 -17.62 4.52 2.63
N SER A 276 -18.84 4.79 2.20
CA SER A 276 -20.04 3.97 2.45
C SER A 276 -20.60 3.38 1.14
N LEU A 277 -19.74 3.14 0.14
CA LEU A 277 -20.14 2.63 -1.16
C LEU A 277 -20.58 1.17 -1.02
N GLY A 278 -21.85 0.90 -1.31
CA GLY A 278 -22.41 -0.46 -1.35
C GLY A 278 -22.55 -0.97 -2.77
N ASP A 279 -22.96 -2.23 -2.93
CA ASP A 279 -23.10 -2.88 -4.24
C ASP A 279 -24.05 -2.10 -5.18
N GLU A 280 -25.20 -1.63 -4.67
CA GLU A 280 -26.18 -0.80 -5.42
C GLU A 280 -25.60 0.53 -5.90
N GLY A 281 -24.67 1.12 -5.14
CA GLY A 281 -24.00 2.37 -5.52
C GLY A 281 -22.89 2.16 -6.53
N LEU A 282 -22.24 0.99 -6.50
CA LEU A 282 -21.13 0.63 -7.37
C LEU A 282 -21.60 0.21 -8.77
N MET A 283 -22.62 -0.64 -8.85
CA MET A 283 -23.13 -1.22 -10.11
C MET A 283 -23.37 -0.17 -11.23
N PRO A 284 -24.03 0.99 -10.97
CA PRO A 284 -24.22 1.98 -12.02
C PRO A 284 -22.99 2.86 -12.29
N THR A 285 -21.96 2.85 -11.45
CA THR A 285 -20.82 3.78 -11.53
C THR A 285 -20.00 3.59 -12.81
N PHE A 286 -19.71 2.34 -13.15
CA PHE A 286 -18.78 1.97 -14.23
C PHE A 286 -19.50 1.58 -15.52
N CYS A 287 -20.43 2.44 -15.94
CA CYS A 287 -21.18 2.25 -17.18
C CYS A 287 -20.30 2.38 -18.44
N LYS A 288 -20.84 1.99 -19.60
CA LYS A 288 -20.14 2.13 -20.88
C LYS A 288 -19.64 3.56 -21.12
N GLY A 289 -18.33 3.69 -21.34
CA GLY A 289 -17.64 4.95 -21.61
C GLY A 289 -17.21 5.74 -20.37
N ALA A 290 -17.49 5.25 -19.16
CA ALA A 290 -16.98 5.85 -17.93
C ALA A 290 -15.52 5.42 -17.69
N PHE A 291 -14.68 6.38 -17.26
CA PHE A 291 -13.29 6.17 -16.84
C PHE A 291 -12.43 5.33 -17.82
N PRO A 292 -12.35 5.73 -19.11
CA PRO A 292 -11.75 4.89 -20.16
C PRO A 292 -10.25 4.63 -19.99
N GLN A 293 -9.54 5.46 -19.22
CA GLN A 293 -8.08 5.36 -18.98
C GLN A 293 -7.73 4.96 -17.54
N LEU A 294 -8.72 4.50 -16.76
CA LEU A 294 -8.49 4.18 -15.36
C LEU A 294 -7.61 2.94 -15.20
N GLN A 295 -6.53 3.11 -14.44
CA GLN A 295 -5.51 2.09 -14.20
C GLN A 295 -5.49 1.64 -12.74
N VAL A 296 -5.73 2.56 -11.81
CA VAL A 296 -5.72 2.31 -10.37
C VAL A 296 -7.08 2.63 -9.79
N LEU A 297 -7.71 1.64 -9.15
CA LEU A 297 -8.97 1.80 -8.44
C LEU A 297 -8.84 1.27 -7.02
N SER A 298 -9.07 2.15 -6.05
CA SER A 298 -9.15 1.79 -4.63
C SER A 298 -10.59 1.94 -4.13
N LEU A 299 -11.17 0.81 -3.73
CA LEU A 299 -12.49 0.68 -3.10
C LEU A 299 -12.35 0.17 -1.66
N GLN A 300 -11.15 0.28 -1.09
CA GLN A 300 -10.83 -0.24 0.24
C GLN A 300 -11.76 0.30 1.31
N ARG A 301 -12.12 -0.54 2.28
CA ARG A 301 -12.90 -0.15 3.47
C ARG A 301 -14.20 0.56 3.10
N ASN A 302 -14.97 -0.06 2.22
CA ASN A 302 -16.34 0.33 1.86
C ASN A 302 -17.33 -0.73 2.40
N ASN A 303 -18.57 -0.70 1.92
CA ASN A 303 -19.61 -1.64 2.33
C ASN A 303 -19.99 -2.60 1.18
N LEU A 304 -19.00 -3.03 0.39
CA LEU A 304 -19.18 -3.99 -0.71
C LEU A 304 -19.33 -5.40 -0.15
N THR A 305 -20.31 -6.14 -0.68
CA THR A 305 -20.60 -7.50 -0.24
C THR A 305 -20.57 -8.54 -1.35
N SER A 306 -20.75 -8.15 -2.60
CA SER A 306 -20.83 -9.08 -3.74
C SER A 306 -19.55 -9.09 -4.56
N TYR A 307 -18.74 -10.15 -4.45
CA TYR A 307 -17.54 -10.31 -5.28
C TYR A 307 -17.86 -10.31 -6.79
N HIS A 308 -18.89 -11.07 -7.18
CA HIS A 308 -19.32 -11.14 -8.57
C HIS A 308 -19.95 -9.83 -9.06
N GLY A 309 -20.71 -9.11 -8.21
CA GLY A 309 -21.27 -7.81 -8.57
C GLY A 309 -20.18 -6.75 -8.82
N VAL A 310 -19.13 -6.74 -8.00
CA VAL A 310 -17.95 -5.89 -8.24
C VAL A 310 -17.28 -6.27 -9.56
N CYS A 311 -17.05 -7.55 -9.80
CA CYS A 311 -16.49 -8.03 -11.05
C CYS A 311 -17.32 -7.57 -12.27
N GLU A 312 -18.65 -7.73 -12.23
CA GLU A 312 -19.56 -7.37 -13.32
C GLU A 312 -19.56 -5.87 -13.58
N SER A 313 -19.41 -5.07 -12.52
CA SER A 313 -19.29 -3.61 -12.62
C SER A 313 -17.99 -3.20 -13.32
N LEU A 314 -16.88 -3.85 -12.99
CA LEU A 314 -15.55 -3.44 -13.42
C LEU A 314 -15.12 -4.02 -14.77
N GLN A 315 -15.86 -5.00 -15.32
CA GLN A 315 -15.53 -5.65 -16.61
C GLN A 315 -15.39 -4.66 -17.79
N LEU A 316 -16.00 -3.48 -17.69
CA LEU A 316 -15.98 -2.45 -18.75
C LEU A 316 -14.77 -1.51 -18.68
N LEU A 317 -13.86 -1.68 -17.72
CA LEU A 317 -12.66 -0.87 -17.57
C LEU A 317 -11.47 -1.52 -18.30
N PRO A 318 -11.12 -1.08 -19.52
CA PRO A 318 -10.17 -1.80 -20.36
C PRO A 318 -8.73 -1.72 -19.87
N GLU A 319 -8.35 -0.64 -19.18
CA GLU A 319 -6.98 -0.34 -18.76
C GLU A 319 -6.72 -0.61 -17.27
N LEU A 320 -7.68 -1.18 -16.54
CA LEU A 320 -7.57 -1.36 -15.09
C LEU A 320 -6.48 -2.38 -14.73
N GLN A 321 -5.43 -1.91 -14.05
CA GLN A 321 -4.25 -2.71 -13.69
C GLN A 321 -4.20 -3.03 -12.20
N HIS A 322 -4.66 -2.13 -11.35
CA HIS A 322 -4.59 -2.24 -9.90
C HIS A 322 -5.98 -2.06 -9.28
N LEU A 323 -6.38 -3.05 -8.49
CA LEU A 323 -7.65 -3.04 -7.78
C LEU A 323 -7.43 -3.37 -6.29
N ASP A 324 -7.87 -2.46 -5.42
CA ASP A 324 -7.89 -2.68 -3.97
C ASP A 324 -9.34 -2.79 -3.46
N LEU A 325 -9.73 -3.99 -3.03
CA LEU A 325 -11.01 -4.28 -2.37
C LEU A 325 -10.84 -4.61 -0.89
N SER A 326 -9.64 -4.42 -0.32
CA SER A 326 -9.34 -4.80 1.05
C SER A 326 -10.30 -4.15 2.06
N GLN A 327 -10.50 -4.82 3.19
CA GLN A 327 -11.37 -4.32 4.27
C GLN A 327 -12.86 -4.12 3.87
N ASN A 328 -13.34 -4.80 2.83
CA ASN A 328 -14.77 -4.98 2.55
C ASN A 328 -15.28 -6.31 3.16
N LYS A 329 -16.55 -6.67 2.97
CA LYS A 329 -17.13 -7.94 3.49
C LYS A 329 -17.63 -8.80 2.34
N LEU A 330 -16.70 -9.22 1.49
CA LEU A 330 -17.03 -9.88 0.22
C LEU A 330 -17.47 -11.33 0.45
N LEU A 331 -18.52 -11.72 -0.24
CA LEU A 331 -19.06 -13.07 -0.29
C LEU A 331 -19.14 -13.53 -1.76
N ALA A 332 -19.03 -14.84 -1.97
CA ALA A 332 -19.33 -15.44 -3.25
C ALA A 332 -20.84 -15.31 -3.53
N ALA A 333 -21.20 -14.63 -4.62
CA ALA A 333 -22.56 -14.74 -5.16
C ALA A 333 -22.69 -16.03 -6.01
N PRO A 334 -23.89 -16.62 -6.13
CA PRO A 334 -24.10 -17.85 -6.92
C PRO A 334 -24.02 -17.67 -8.45
N SER A 335 -23.81 -16.45 -8.97
CA SER A 335 -23.66 -16.20 -10.41
C SER A 335 -22.22 -16.42 -10.88
N SER A 336 -22.06 -17.15 -11.99
CA SER A 336 -20.76 -17.70 -12.44
C SER A 336 -20.21 -17.10 -13.74
N SER A 337 -20.83 -16.04 -14.29
CA SER A 337 -20.50 -15.55 -15.65
C SER A 337 -19.58 -14.34 -15.71
N CYS A 338 -19.07 -13.83 -14.59
CA CYS A 338 -18.24 -12.63 -14.62
C CYS A 338 -16.80 -12.90 -15.09
N GLN A 339 -16.22 -11.93 -15.82
CA GLN A 339 -14.82 -11.90 -16.21
C GLN A 339 -14.17 -10.60 -15.76
N TRP A 340 -13.09 -10.71 -14.97
CA TRP A 340 -12.28 -9.56 -14.61
C TRP A 340 -11.58 -8.95 -15.83
N PRO A 341 -11.26 -7.64 -15.80
CA PRO A 341 -10.45 -7.01 -16.85
C PRO A 341 -9.13 -7.76 -17.10
N ALA A 342 -8.84 -8.06 -18.36
CA ALA A 342 -7.61 -8.78 -18.76
C ALA A 342 -6.33 -7.96 -18.54
N SER A 343 -6.46 -6.65 -18.31
CA SER A 343 -5.39 -5.73 -17.93
C SER A 343 -5.03 -5.83 -16.45
N LEU A 344 -5.83 -6.50 -15.61
CA LEU A 344 -5.59 -6.55 -14.17
C LEU A 344 -4.30 -7.31 -13.83
N ARG A 345 -3.44 -6.69 -13.03
CA ARG A 345 -2.13 -7.21 -12.61
C ARG A 345 -2.01 -7.31 -11.10
N THR A 346 -2.54 -6.33 -10.38
CA THR A 346 -2.51 -6.27 -8.92
C THR A 346 -3.92 -6.35 -8.36
N PHE A 347 -4.14 -7.28 -7.45
CA PHE A 347 -5.44 -7.43 -6.79
C PHE A 347 -5.27 -7.62 -5.28
N ASN A 348 -5.81 -6.68 -4.51
CA ASN A 348 -5.82 -6.75 -3.06
C ASN A 348 -7.22 -7.13 -2.53
N LEU A 349 -7.29 -8.30 -1.89
CA LEU A 349 -8.44 -8.89 -1.21
C LEU A 349 -8.15 -9.11 0.28
N SER A 350 -7.16 -8.42 0.84
CA SER A 350 -6.77 -8.58 2.25
C SER A 350 -7.88 -8.13 3.20
N ASN A 351 -8.02 -8.84 4.32
CA ASN A 351 -9.00 -8.52 5.36
C ASN A 351 -10.43 -8.34 4.81
N THR A 352 -10.85 -9.17 3.87
CA THR A 352 -12.22 -9.16 3.32
C THR A 352 -13.13 -10.18 3.99
N GLY A 353 -12.59 -10.99 4.89
CA GLY A 353 -13.31 -12.01 5.64
C GLY A 353 -13.57 -13.28 4.83
N LEU A 354 -12.66 -13.62 3.90
CA LEU A 354 -12.80 -14.81 3.05
C LEU A 354 -12.54 -16.10 3.83
N ASP A 355 -13.47 -17.05 3.79
CA ASP A 355 -13.28 -18.40 4.30
C ASP A 355 -12.73 -19.37 3.23
N GLU A 356 -12.94 -19.03 1.96
CA GLU A 356 -12.44 -19.74 0.78
C GLU A 356 -11.98 -18.74 -0.30
N VAL A 357 -11.19 -19.21 -1.25
CA VAL A 357 -10.73 -18.37 -2.36
C VAL A 357 -11.89 -18.13 -3.32
N LEU A 358 -12.22 -16.85 -3.54
CA LEU A 358 -13.30 -16.47 -4.45
C LEU A 358 -12.86 -16.62 -5.92
N THR A 359 -13.64 -17.35 -6.70
CA THR A 359 -13.40 -17.58 -8.13
C THR A 359 -14.48 -16.90 -8.97
N PRO A 360 -14.17 -16.42 -10.20
CA PRO A 360 -12.86 -16.53 -10.86
C PRO A 360 -11.86 -15.48 -10.36
N LEU A 361 -10.58 -15.84 -10.33
CA LEU A 361 -9.48 -14.88 -10.22
C LEU A 361 -8.97 -14.54 -11.64
N PRO A 362 -8.52 -13.30 -11.91
CA PRO A 362 -7.93 -12.95 -13.19
C PRO A 362 -6.62 -13.75 -13.44
N PRO A 363 -6.48 -14.44 -14.59
CA PRO A 363 -5.29 -15.26 -14.87
C PRO A 363 -4.02 -14.45 -15.16
N SER A 364 -4.17 -13.16 -15.44
CA SER A 364 -3.07 -12.22 -15.72
C SER A 364 -2.46 -11.60 -14.46
N LEU A 365 -2.90 -11.99 -13.27
CA LEU A 365 -2.39 -11.43 -12.02
C LEU A 365 -0.90 -11.70 -11.86
N GLU A 366 -0.19 -10.65 -11.47
CA GLU A 366 1.22 -10.66 -11.06
C GLU A 366 1.36 -10.52 -9.55
N VAL A 367 0.45 -9.80 -8.90
CA VAL A 367 0.43 -9.56 -7.46
C VAL A 367 -0.97 -9.86 -6.91
N LEU A 368 -1.04 -10.79 -5.96
CA LEU A 368 -2.28 -11.16 -5.27
C LEU A 368 -2.07 -11.11 -3.76
N ASP A 369 -2.85 -10.27 -3.09
CA ASP A 369 -2.89 -10.18 -1.64
C ASP A 369 -4.23 -10.70 -1.10
N MET A 370 -4.19 -11.82 -0.39
CA MET A 370 -5.32 -12.40 0.35
C MET A 370 -4.98 -12.56 1.85
N SER A 371 -4.06 -11.74 2.36
CA SER A 371 -3.67 -11.76 3.76
C SER A 371 -4.81 -11.37 4.71
N CYS A 372 -4.68 -11.72 5.99
CA CYS A 372 -5.64 -11.36 7.04
C CYS A 372 -7.07 -11.85 6.76
N ASN A 373 -7.22 -13.02 6.13
CA ASN A 373 -8.49 -13.66 5.89
C ASN A 373 -8.63 -14.92 6.77
N ARG A 374 -9.61 -15.77 6.46
CA ARG A 374 -9.94 -17.01 7.17
C ARG A 374 -9.72 -18.24 6.29
N LEU A 375 -8.78 -18.15 5.33
CA LEU A 375 -8.53 -19.22 4.36
C LEU A 375 -7.92 -20.45 5.03
N HIS A 376 -8.46 -21.64 4.75
CA HIS A 376 -7.94 -22.92 5.22
C HIS A 376 -7.07 -23.64 4.19
N THR A 377 -7.37 -23.46 2.91
CA THR A 377 -6.61 -23.96 1.76
C THR A 377 -6.60 -22.92 0.65
N VAL A 378 -5.64 -23.04 -0.28
CA VAL A 378 -5.55 -22.21 -1.48
C VAL A 378 -5.27 -23.12 -2.66
N ASP A 379 -6.31 -23.44 -3.41
CA ASP A 379 -6.27 -24.32 -4.57
C ASP A 379 -6.44 -23.51 -5.86
N THR A 380 -5.47 -22.66 -6.15
CA THR A 380 -5.45 -21.84 -7.37
C THR A 380 -4.22 -22.09 -8.22
N SER A 381 -4.34 -21.81 -9.51
CA SER A 381 -3.24 -21.86 -10.47
C SER A 381 -3.19 -20.53 -11.22
N LEU A 382 -2.08 -19.81 -11.08
CA LEU A 382 -1.89 -18.47 -11.63
C LEU A 382 -0.50 -18.40 -12.24
N SER A 383 -0.42 -18.65 -13.56
CA SER A 383 0.84 -18.82 -14.28
C SER A 383 1.69 -17.56 -14.39
N SER A 384 1.08 -16.38 -14.20
CA SER A 384 1.74 -15.07 -14.29
C SER A 384 2.11 -14.48 -12.92
N LEU A 385 1.77 -15.18 -11.83
CA LEU A 385 1.87 -14.63 -10.48
C LEU A 385 3.32 -14.58 -9.99
N LYS A 386 3.77 -13.38 -9.62
CA LYS A 386 5.11 -13.09 -9.10
C LYS A 386 5.13 -12.94 -7.58
N LYS A 387 4.09 -12.34 -7.00
CA LYS A 387 3.98 -12.07 -5.56
C LYS A 387 2.64 -12.60 -5.01
N LEU A 388 2.70 -13.44 -3.99
CA LEU A 388 1.53 -14.02 -3.32
C LEU A 388 1.59 -13.78 -1.82
N PHE A 389 0.62 -13.04 -1.30
CA PHE A 389 0.50 -12.74 0.13
C PHE A 389 -0.68 -13.48 0.75
N LEU A 390 -0.37 -14.37 1.70
CA LEU A 390 -1.31 -15.24 2.40
C LEU A 390 -1.08 -15.22 3.92
N SER A 391 -0.31 -14.26 4.43
CA SER A 391 -0.03 -14.12 5.86
C SER A 391 -1.32 -13.90 6.67
N GLN A 392 -1.35 -14.34 7.93
CA GLN A 392 -2.50 -14.19 8.83
C GLN A 392 -3.78 -14.84 8.27
N ASN A 393 -3.68 -16.11 7.90
CA ASN A 393 -4.80 -16.97 7.53
C ASN A 393 -4.84 -18.21 8.44
N MET A 394 -5.64 -19.22 8.09
CA MET A 394 -5.74 -20.49 8.83
C MET A 394 -5.23 -21.67 8.00
N LEU A 395 -4.23 -21.43 7.12
CA LEU A 395 -3.69 -22.45 6.23
C LEU A 395 -2.99 -23.54 7.02
N GLN A 396 -3.37 -24.80 6.80
CA GLN A 396 -2.75 -25.97 7.46
C GLN A 396 -1.55 -26.51 6.68
N ALA A 397 -1.47 -26.18 5.38
CA ALA A 397 -0.39 -26.55 4.49
C ALA A 397 -0.08 -25.37 3.56
N ALA A 398 1.17 -25.29 3.09
CA ALA A 398 1.54 -24.35 2.04
C ALA A 398 0.89 -24.76 0.70
N PRO A 399 0.46 -23.80 -0.15
CA PRO A 399 0.00 -24.12 -1.49
C PRO A 399 1.14 -24.68 -2.34
N SER A 400 0.82 -25.52 -3.33
CA SER A 400 1.84 -26.08 -4.22
C SER A 400 2.45 -24.98 -5.09
N ILE A 401 3.76 -24.84 -5.02
CA ILE A 401 4.52 -23.83 -5.78
C ILE A 401 4.49 -24.13 -7.28
N ARG A 402 4.23 -25.39 -7.66
CA ARG A 402 4.06 -25.80 -9.06
C ARG A 402 2.92 -25.06 -9.76
N ASN A 403 1.95 -24.57 -9.01
CA ASN A 403 0.83 -23.78 -9.53
C ASN A 403 1.20 -22.32 -9.86
N TYR A 404 2.39 -21.87 -9.47
CA TYR A 404 2.89 -20.50 -9.64
C TYR A 404 4.33 -20.52 -10.20
N PRO A 405 4.52 -20.88 -11.47
CA PRO A 405 5.83 -21.18 -12.06
C PRO A 405 6.80 -19.98 -12.13
N VAL A 406 6.31 -18.75 -12.02
CA VAL A 406 7.11 -17.51 -12.05
C VAL A 406 7.12 -16.77 -10.71
N LEU A 407 6.70 -17.45 -9.64
CA LEU A 407 6.60 -16.87 -8.31
C LEU A 407 7.99 -16.54 -7.76
N ASP A 408 8.10 -15.34 -7.22
CA ASP A 408 9.32 -14.77 -6.67
C ASP A 408 9.20 -14.50 -5.17
N THR A 409 8.02 -14.05 -4.74
CA THR A 409 7.72 -13.69 -3.35
C THR A 409 6.50 -14.45 -2.83
N LEU A 410 6.65 -15.14 -1.70
CA LEU A 410 5.58 -15.88 -1.03
C LEU A 410 5.55 -15.56 0.46
N HIS A 411 4.43 -15.02 0.94
CA HIS A 411 4.21 -14.75 2.36
C HIS A 411 3.11 -15.66 2.92
N LEU A 412 3.44 -16.38 3.98
CA LEU A 412 2.64 -17.40 4.66
C LEU A 412 2.77 -17.26 6.18
N ASP A 413 3.31 -16.15 6.68
CA ASP A 413 3.50 -15.92 8.11
C ASP A 413 2.19 -15.99 8.89
N ASN A 414 2.26 -16.42 10.15
CA ASN A 414 1.11 -16.48 11.06
C ASN A 414 -0.06 -17.29 10.47
N ASN A 415 0.23 -18.51 10.02
CA ASN A 415 -0.75 -19.50 9.61
C ASN A 415 -0.74 -20.70 10.58
N SER A 416 -1.36 -21.81 10.17
CA SER A 416 -1.38 -23.08 10.91
C SER A 416 -0.54 -24.18 10.24
N ILE A 417 0.50 -23.80 9.49
CA ILE A 417 1.34 -24.72 8.73
C ILE A 417 2.24 -25.51 9.68
N THR A 418 2.15 -26.84 9.63
CA THR A 418 2.96 -27.70 10.50
C THR A 418 4.27 -28.12 9.84
N GLU A 419 4.30 -28.26 8.52
CA GLU A 419 5.50 -28.62 7.76
C GLU A 419 5.44 -28.05 6.34
N LEU A 420 6.61 -27.82 5.75
CA LEU A 420 6.73 -27.49 4.33
C LEU A 420 7.02 -28.76 3.53
N PRO A 421 6.43 -28.93 2.33
CA PRO A 421 6.62 -30.11 1.50
C PRO A 421 8.09 -30.26 1.10
N TRP A 422 8.71 -31.35 1.54
CA TRP A 422 10.14 -31.61 1.31
C TRP A 422 10.51 -31.69 -0.18
N ASP A 423 9.60 -32.22 -0.99
CA ASP A 423 9.75 -32.38 -2.44
C ASP A 423 9.72 -31.03 -3.19
N GLU A 424 9.09 -30.01 -2.63
CA GLU A 424 9.04 -28.66 -3.22
C GLU A 424 10.08 -27.70 -2.64
N VAL A 425 10.89 -28.11 -1.64
CA VAL A 425 11.98 -27.28 -1.08
C VAL A 425 12.92 -26.77 -2.19
N LYS A 426 13.17 -27.58 -3.22
CA LYS A 426 13.98 -27.15 -4.37
C LYS A 426 13.37 -25.97 -5.13
N LEU A 427 12.04 -25.94 -5.27
CA LEU A 427 11.31 -24.86 -5.92
C LEU A 427 11.28 -23.64 -5.00
N LEU A 428 10.98 -23.83 -3.72
CA LEU A 428 10.97 -22.76 -2.71
C LEU A 428 12.33 -22.03 -2.59
N ARG A 429 13.45 -22.72 -2.84
CA ARG A 429 14.79 -22.13 -2.86
C ARG A 429 15.06 -21.19 -4.04
N GLN A 430 14.23 -21.24 -5.09
CA GLN A 430 14.36 -20.38 -6.27
C GLN A 430 13.69 -19.02 -6.07
N LEU A 431 12.78 -18.92 -5.10
CA LEU A 431 12.14 -17.67 -4.73
C LEU A 431 13.14 -16.72 -4.07
N GLN A 432 12.97 -15.42 -4.28
CA GLN A 432 13.72 -14.39 -3.57
C GLN A 432 13.30 -14.31 -2.10
N VAL A 433 11.99 -14.35 -1.84
CA VAL A 433 11.45 -14.18 -0.49
C VAL A 433 10.40 -15.24 -0.18
N VAL A 434 10.62 -15.98 0.91
CA VAL A 434 9.68 -16.93 1.50
C VAL A 434 9.52 -16.58 2.98
N ALA A 435 8.44 -15.89 3.31
CA ALA A 435 8.12 -15.52 4.68
C ALA A 435 7.11 -16.53 5.24
N VAL A 436 7.51 -17.31 6.24
CA VAL A 436 6.69 -18.41 6.83
C VAL A 436 6.72 -18.39 8.36
N ALA A 437 7.21 -17.33 8.98
CA ALA A 437 7.37 -17.21 10.43
C ALA A 437 6.03 -17.34 11.19
N GLY A 438 6.08 -17.66 12.48
CA GLY A 438 4.87 -17.71 13.32
C GLY A 438 3.93 -18.88 13.03
N ASN A 439 4.41 -19.95 12.39
CA ASN A 439 3.67 -21.17 12.14
C ASN A 439 3.97 -22.27 13.20
N PRO A 440 3.01 -23.16 13.53
CA PRO A 440 3.14 -24.18 14.57
C PRO A 440 3.92 -25.42 14.08
N TYR A 441 5.21 -25.26 13.80
CA TYR A 441 5.99 -26.30 13.13
C TYR A 441 6.13 -27.61 13.91
N ASN A 442 5.97 -28.71 13.18
CA ASN A 442 6.37 -30.04 13.59
C ASN A 442 7.83 -30.29 13.21
N CYS A 443 8.71 -30.17 14.19
CA CYS A 443 10.14 -30.41 14.09
C CYS A 443 10.48 -31.91 14.11
N SER A 444 9.82 -32.66 13.23
CA SER A 444 10.31 -33.95 12.75
C SER A 444 11.57 -33.73 11.89
N CYS A 445 12.21 -34.82 11.48
CA CYS A 445 13.38 -34.72 10.61
C CYS A 445 13.06 -34.06 9.25
N ALA A 446 11.89 -34.37 8.68
CA ALA A 446 11.45 -33.77 7.43
C ALA A 446 11.08 -32.28 7.63
N GLY A 447 10.24 -31.97 8.63
CA GLY A 447 9.74 -30.63 8.87
C GLY A 447 10.83 -29.63 9.27
N ALA A 448 11.67 -29.98 10.25
CA ALA A 448 12.79 -29.12 10.63
C ALA A 448 13.85 -29.03 9.53
N GLY A 449 14.10 -30.15 8.83
CA GLY A 449 15.09 -30.18 7.75
C GLY A 449 14.72 -29.25 6.60
N ALA A 450 13.44 -29.20 6.21
CA ALA A 450 12.97 -28.38 5.09
C ALA A 450 13.23 -26.90 5.36
N LEU A 451 12.89 -26.44 6.56
CA LEU A 451 13.11 -25.06 6.98
C LEU A 451 14.59 -24.73 7.15
N GLN A 452 15.40 -25.62 7.74
CA GLN A 452 16.85 -25.42 7.81
C GLN A 452 17.50 -25.37 6.42
N ALA A 453 17.00 -26.19 5.50
CA ALA A 453 17.43 -26.21 4.11
C ALA A 453 17.13 -24.88 3.39
N LEU A 454 16.02 -24.21 3.71
CA LEU A 454 15.69 -22.88 3.20
C LEU A 454 16.47 -21.77 3.94
N GLY A 455 16.67 -21.91 5.25
CA GLY A 455 17.46 -20.95 6.03
C GLY A 455 18.92 -20.87 5.59
N GLY A 456 19.46 -21.94 5.00
CA GLY A 456 20.80 -21.95 4.41
C GLY A 456 20.94 -21.21 3.08
N THR A 457 19.85 -20.92 2.37
CA THR A 457 19.87 -20.20 1.08
C THR A 457 19.63 -18.70 1.21
N GLY A 458 19.20 -18.23 2.38
CA GLY A 458 18.91 -16.81 2.63
C GLY A 458 17.59 -16.31 2.03
N CYS A 459 16.77 -17.19 1.43
CA CYS A 459 15.46 -16.83 0.88
C CYS A 459 14.36 -16.76 1.95
N LEU A 460 14.58 -17.31 3.15
CA LEU A 460 13.65 -17.09 4.25
C LEU A 460 13.66 -15.60 4.61
N GLY A 461 12.47 -14.98 4.58
CA GLY A 461 12.29 -13.55 4.82
C GLY A 461 12.71 -13.10 6.22
N GLU A 462 12.44 -11.83 6.54
CA GLU A 462 12.82 -11.26 7.84
C GLU A 462 12.27 -12.11 9.01
N GLY A 463 13.12 -12.34 10.01
CA GLY A 463 12.75 -13.09 11.21
C GLY A 463 13.31 -14.52 11.29
N TRP A 464 13.97 -15.05 10.25
CA TRP A 464 14.81 -16.24 10.46
C TRP A 464 16.04 -15.87 11.30
N PRO A 465 16.37 -16.60 12.39
CA PRO A 465 15.71 -17.81 12.89
C PRO A 465 14.71 -17.57 14.04
N GLN A 466 14.59 -16.36 14.58
CA GLN A 466 13.85 -16.08 15.82
C GLN A 466 12.33 -16.34 15.71
N GLY A 467 11.74 -16.11 14.54
CA GLY A 467 10.33 -16.35 14.26
C GLY A 467 9.95 -17.82 14.04
N TYR A 468 10.90 -18.75 14.19
CA TYR A 468 10.76 -20.15 13.78
C TYR A 468 10.97 -21.06 14.99
N THR A 469 9.88 -21.39 15.67
CA THR A 469 9.88 -22.21 16.88
C THR A 469 9.07 -23.48 16.67
N CYS A 470 9.60 -24.60 17.17
CA CYS A 470 8.94 -25.89 17.13
C CYS A 470 7.74 -25.93 18.08
N ARG A 471 6.58 -26.38 17.57
CA ARG A 471 5.40 -26.69 18.37
C ARG A 471 5.34 -28.16 18.77
N SER A 472 5.77 -29.05 17.87
CA SER A 472 5.83 -30.48 18.09
C SER A 472 7.12 -31.07 17.50
N PRO A 473 7.51 -32.30 17.83
CA PRO A 473 7.06 -33.10 18.98
C PRO A 473 7.49 -32.48 20.33
N PRO A 474 6.94 -32.92 21.49
CA PRO A 474 7.20 -32.33 22.81
C PRO A 474 8.68 -32.16 23.17
N ARG A 475 9.56 -33.07 22.71
CA ARG A 475 11.03 -33.01 22.91
C ARG A 475 11.69 -31.74 22.34
N TYR A 476 11.08 -31.12 21.33
CA TYR A 476 11.59 -29.92 20.67
C TYR A 476 10.67 -28.71 20.88
N GLN A 477 9.56 -28.87 21.60
CA GLN A 477 8.61 -27.79 21.83
C GLN A 477 9.31 -26.56 22.45
N GLY A 478 9.09 -25.38 21.86
CA GLY A 478 9.71 -24.13 22.28
C GLY A 478 11.16 -23.92 21.84
N ARG A 479 11.79 -24.90 21.15
CA ARG A 479 13.13 -24.72 20.57
C ARG A 479 13.06 -24.08 19.19
N LEU A 480 14.11 -23.35 18.82
CA LEU A 480 14.25 -22.81 17.48
C LEU A 480 14.47 -23.94 16.47
N VAL A 481 13.85 -23.81 15.30
CA VAL A 481 13.94 -24.82 14.23
C VAL A 481 15.40 -25.02 13.79
N ARG A 482 16.21 -23.96 13.75
CA ARG A 482 17.64 -24.04 13.39
C ARG A 482 18.49 -24.93 14.31
N ASP A 483 18.06 -25.12 15.56
CA ASP A 483 18.82 -25.84 16.58
C ASP A 483 18.41 -27.32 16.66
N VAL A 484 17.45 -27.75 15.83
CA VAL A 484 17.00 -29.14 15.77
C VAL A 484 18.03 -29.98 15.01
N PRO A 485 18.56 -31.06 15.60
CA PRO A 485 19.59 -31.86 14.94
C PRO A 485 19.01 -32.77 13.85
N VAL A 486 19.10 -32.34 12.59
CA VAL A 486 18.68 -33.08 11.39
C VAL A 486 19.83 -33.87 10.75
N SER A 487 20.49 -34.72 11.53
CA SER A 487 21.55 -35.59 11.00
C SER A 487 20.97 -36.84 10.32
N VAL A 488 21.57 -37.28 9.19
CA VAL A 488 21.21 -38.53 8.50
C VAL A 488 21.17 -39.72 9.45
N LEU A 489 22.13 -39.82 10.38
CA LEU A 489 22.20 -40.87 11.40
C LEU A 489 20.99 -40.93 12.36
N ARG A 490 20.34 -39.80 12.63
CA ARG A 490 19.16 -39.72 13.52
C ARG A 490 17.85 -39.82 12.75
N CYS A 491 17.84 -39.33 11.51
CA CYS A 491 16.65 -39.18 10.70
C CYS A 491 16.37 -40.38 9.81
N ASP A 492 17.42 -41.09 9.38
CA ASP A 492 17.30 -42.31 8.60
C ASP A 492 18.06 -43.45 9.28
N ARG A 493 17.44 -44.00 10.34
CA ARG A 493 18.00 -45.16 11.03
C ARG A 493 18.09 -46.38 10.12
N ALA A 494 17.19 -46.49 9.13
CA ALA A 494 17.19 -47.61 8.18
C ALA A 494 18.38 -47.53 7.21
N ALA A 495 18.72 -46.34 6.71
CA ALA A 495 19.90 -46.14 5.86
C ALA A 495 21.23 -46.39 6.59
N VAL A 496 21.26 -46.31 7.92
CA VAL A 496 22.45 -46.68 8.71
C VAL A 496 22.45 -48.16 9.08
N ILE A 497 21.30 -48.70 9.49
CA ILE A 497 21.19 -50.09 9.96
C ILE A 497 21.25 -51.07 8.78
N ALA A 498 20.64 -50.76 7.63
CA ALA A 498 20.57 -51.68 6.50
C ALA A 498 21.96 -52.03 5.93
N PRO A 499 22.89 -51.09 5.68
CA PRO A 499 24.25 -51.43 5.25
C PRO A 499 24.99 -52.26 6.31
N VAL A 500 24.85 -51.91 7.59
CA VAL A 500 25.49 -52.65 8.69
C VAL A 500 24.94 -54.09 8.76
N CYS A 501 23.63 -54.28 8.64
CA CYS A 501 22.99 -55.59 8.60
C CYS A 501 23.40 -56.40 7.37
N VAL A 502 23.51 -55.77 6.20
CA VAL A 502 23.98 -56.42 4.97
C VAL A 502 25.42 -56.87 5.12
N VAL A 503 26.30 -56.03 5.68
CA VAL A 503 27.70 -56.38 5.96
C VAL A 503 27.79 -57.54 6.95
N LEU A 504 27.02 -57.52 8.05
CA LEU A 504 26.98 -58.62 9.01
C LEU A 504 26.46 -59.93 8.40
N ALA A 505 25.44 -59.86 7.54
CA ALA A 505 24.90 -61.03 6.84
C ALA A 505 25.95 -61.62 5.87
N LEU A 506 26.65 -60.77 5.10
CA LEU A 506 27.72 -61.20 4.20
C LEU A 506 28.89 -61.84 4.97
N LEU A 507 29.28 -61.28 6.11
CA LEU A 507 30.29 -61.86 6.99
C LEU A 507 29.84 -63.21 7.56
N GLY A 508 28.57 -63.35 7.94
CA GLY A 508 27.99 -64.63 8.38
C GLY A 508 28.02 -65.70 7.30
N VAL A 509 27.66 -65.35 6.05
CA VAL A 509 27.73 -66.26 4.91
C VAL A 509 29.18 -66.67 4.61
N ALA A 510 30.11 -65.71 4.59
CA ALA A 510 31.53 -65.98 4.38
C ALA A 510 32.10 -66.91 5.48
N GLY A 511 31.75 -66.66 6.75
CA GLY A 511 32.12 -67.51 7.88
C GLY A 511 31.57 -68.94 7.76
N ALA A 512 30.31 -69.10 7.35
CA ALA A 512 29.69 -70.41 7.12
C ALA A 512 30.39 -71.17 5.97
N VAL A 513 30.71 -70.48 4.87
CA VAL A 513 31.46 -71.06 3.73
C VAL A 513 32.87 -71.47 4.16
N CYS A 514 33.55 -70.66 4.98
CA CYS A 514 34.86 -71.00 5.54
C CYS A 514 34.79 -72.24 6.46
N LEU A 515 33.79 -72.32 7.34
CA LEU A 515 33.57 -73.48 8.23
C LEU A 515 33.26 -74.77 7.45
N LEU A 516 32.51 -74.67 6.35
CA LEU A 516 32.26 -75.80 5.44
C LEU A 516 33.53 -76.26 4.71
N ARG A 517 34.41 -75.32 4.34
CA ARG A 517 35.71 -75.63 3.69
C ARG A 517 36.77 -76.13 4.66
N SER A 518 36.72 -75.75 5.93
CA SER A 518 37.69 -76.13 6.96
C SER A 518 37.35 -77.44 7.68
N ARG A 519 36.37 -78.22 7.21
CA ARG A 519 36.18 -79.63 7.63
C ARG A 519 37.04 -80.55 6.76
N PRO A 520 38.21 -81.03 7.23
CA PRO A 520 38.99 -82.02 6.49
C PRO A 520 38.55 -83.42 6.94
N GLY A 521 38.09 -84.24 6.01
CA GLY A 521 38.01 -85.69 6.20
C GLY A 521 36.64 -86.31 6.01
N LEU A 522 36.31 -86.65 4.76
CA LEU A 522 35.61 -87.87 4.36
C LEU A 522 35.75 -88.04 2.83
N LEU A 523 37.00 -88.10 2.37
CA LEU A 523 37.36 -88.70 1.10
C LEU A 523 38.29 -89.87 1.42
N TRP A 524 37.74 -91.08 1.49
CA TRP A 524 38.53 -92.30 1.36
C TRP A 524 38.32 -92.86 -0.06
N PRO A 525 39.38 -93.18 -0.82
CA PRO A 525 39.29 -93.79 -2.14
C PRO A 525 39.48 -95.32 -2.05
N CYS A 526 38.72 -96.12 -2.81
CA CYS A 526 39.04 -97.50 -3.21
C CYS A 526 37.86 -98.07 -4.03
N ARG A 527 37.99 -98.87 -5.08
CA ARG A 527 39.07 -99.29 -5.99
C ARG A 527 38.35 -100.08 -7.10
N ARG A 528 38.80 -100.02 -8.35
CA ARG A 528 38.36 -100.93 -9.42
C ARG A 528 38.77 -102.37 -9.12
N ALA A 529 37.88 -103.33 -9.39
CA ALA A 529 38.14 -104.57 -10.11
C ALA A 529 36.80 -105.10 -10.63
#